data_AF-A0A2E0HM70-F1
#
_entry.id   AF-A0A2E0HM70-F1
#
_cell.length_a   1.000
_cell.length_b   1.000
_cell.length_c   1.000
_cell.angle_alpha   90.00
_cell.angle_beta   90.00
_cell.angle_gamma   90.00
#
_symmetry.space_group_name_H-M   'P 1'
#
loop_
_entity.id
_entity.type
_entity.pdbx_description
1 polymer ?
#
loop_
_entity_poly.entity_id
_entity_poly.type
_entity_poly.pdbx_seq_one_letter_code
_entity_poly.pdbx_strand_id
1 'polypeptide(L)'
;MLSVYTPMGPLVLEKEVDEEKLSAELRGLELLYEIACKSPNWRLELSSTKPFIRSNDGSPEIQIDIFSCISNKLLKNNDHLSITMSMKNVCVLTDFDSNEDIPASDAMISLILLGNSGWPHKHTPET
;
A
#
# COMPACT_ATOMS: atom_id res chain seq x y z
N MET A 1 16.92 1.52 -15.23
CA MET A 1 15.62 0.85 -15.04
C MET A 1 15.88 -0.49 -14.37
N LEU A 2 15.42 -0.64 -13.14
CA LEU A 2 15.52 -1.85 -12.33
C LEU A 2 14.15 -2.55 -12.35
N SER A 3 14.11 -3.87 -12.53
CA SER A 3 12.88 -4.65 -12.45
C SER A 3 13.05 -5.81 -11.48
N VAL A 4 12.14 -5.91 -10.51
CA VAL A 4 12.15 -6.92 -9.46
C VAL A 4 10.84 -7.69 -9.49
N TYR A 5 10.92 -9.02 -9.44
CA TYR A 5 9.74 -9.87 -9.36
C TYR A 5 9.21 -9.92 -7.93
N THR A 6 7.89 -9.75 -7.78
CA THR A 6 7.19 -9.79 -6.49
C THR A 6 5.97 -10.72 -6.58
N PRO A 7 5.39 -11.13 -5.43
CA PRO A 7 4.13 -11.88 -5.41
C PRO A 7 2.95 -11.18 -6.12
N MET A 8 3.05 -9.85 -6.31
CA MET A 8 2.02 -9.02 -6.93
C MET A 8 2.35 -8.64 -8.39
N GLY A 9 3.41 -9.21 -8.97
CA GLY A 9 3.89 -8.92 -10.32
C GLY A 9 5.23 -8.16 -10.35
N PRO A 10 5.70 -7.77 -11.53
CA PRO A 10 7.00 -7.10 -11.67
C PRO A 10 6.92 -5.64 -11.22
N LEU A 11 7.68 -5.28 -10.18
CA LEU A 11 7.92 -3.89 -9.80
C LEU A 11 9.01 -3.30 -10.69
N VAL A 12 8.69 -2.23 -11.42
CA VAL A 12 9.63 -1.55 -12.32
C VAL A 12 9.95 -0.17 -11.75
N LEU A 13 11.23 0.06 -11.47
CA LEU A 13 11.76 1.32 -10.95
C LEU A 13 12.59 2.02 -12.02
N GLU A 14 12.32 3.31 -12.25
CA GLU A 14 12.97 4.08 -13.30
C GLU A 14 14.46 4.35 -13.02
N LYS A 15 14.82 4.42 -11.73
CA LYS A 15 16.17 4.74 -11.24
C LYS A 15 16.63 3.70 -10.22
N GLU A 16 17.93 3.67 -9.96
CA GLU A 16 18.47 2.94 -8.81
C GLU A 16 17.94 3.54 -7.50
N VAL A 17 17.73 2.68 -6.52
CA VAL A 17 17.21 3.00 -5.20
C VAL A 17 18.13 2.36 -4.17
N ASP A 18 18.02 2.83 -2.93
CA ASP A 18 18.71 2.21 -1.80
C ASP A 18 18.30 0.74 -1.66
N GLU A 19 19.29 -0.16 -1.62
CA GLU A 19 19.06 -1.61 -1.56
C GLU A 19 18.42 -2.06 -0.25
N GLU A 20 18.74 -1.40 0.88
CA GLU A 20 18.17 -1.72 2.19
C GLU A 20 16.69 -1.31 2.23
N LYS A 21 16.36 -0.13 1.73
CA LYS A 21 14.97 0.34 1.62
C LYS A 21 14.16 -0.53 0.66
N LEU A 22 14.74 -0.92 -0.48
CA LEU A 22 14.08 -1.84 -1.41
C LEU A 22 13.85 -3.22 -0.76
N SER A 23 14.84 -3.76 -0.06
CA SER A 23 14.71 -5.03 0.67
C SER A 23 13.65 -4.98 1.76
N ALA A 24 13.51 -3.85 2.47
CA ALA A 24 12.42 -3.63 3.41
C ALA A 24 11.05 -3.64 2.73
N GLU A 25 10.88 -2.92 1.61
CA GLU A 25 9.64 -2.91 0.83
C GLU A 25 9.27 -4.30 0.31
N LEU A 26 10.22 -5.08 -0.19
CA LEU A 26 9.94 -6.43 -0.71
C LEU A 26 9.44 -7.37 0.40
N ARG A 27 10.05 -7.33 1.58
CA ARG A 27 9.58 -8.10 2.75
C ARG A 27 8.18 -7.67 3.19
N GLY A 28 7.94 -6.37 3.25
CA GLY A 28 6.62 -5.85 3.60
C GLY A 28 5.56 -6.16 2.53
N LEU A 29 5.94 -6.21 1.25
CA LEU A 29 5.07 -6.60 0.15
C LEU A 29 4.65 -8.08 0.20
N GLU A 30 5.56 -8.97 0.60
CA GLU A 30 5.24 -10.38 0.88
C GLU A 30 4.20 -10.49 2.01
N LEU A 31 4.41 -9.78 3.12
CA LEU A 31 3.45 -9.74 4.22
C LEU A 31 2.10 -9.14 3.80
N LEU A 32 2.12 -8.04 3.06
CA LEU A 32 0.92 -7.40 2.51
C LEU A 32 0.13 -8.37 1.63
N TYR A 33 0.82 -9.13 0.76
CA TYR A 33 0.21 -10.14 -0.09
C TYR A 33 -0.50 -11.21 0.74
N GLU A 34 0.15 -11.74 1.77
CA GLU A 34 -0.44 -12.75 2.63
C GLU A 34 -1.68 -12.25 3.37
N ILE A 35 -1.60 -11.04 3.95
CA ILE A 35 -2.71 -10.44 4.70
C ILE A 35 -3.89 -10.16 3.75
N ALA A 36 -3.63 -9.57 2.58
CA ALA A 36 -4.66 -9.26 1.59
C ALA A 36 -5.35 -10.54 1.08
N CYS A 37 -4.60 -11.62 0.80
CA CYS A 37 -5.17 -12.88 0.32
C CYS A 37 -6.04 -13.59 1.38
N LYS A 38 -5.72 -13.45 2.67
CA LYS A 38 -6.48 -14.05 3.78
C LYS A 38 -7.63 -13.16 4.26
N SER A 39 -7.74 -11.95 3.72
CA SER A 39 -8.68 -10.95 4.17
C SER A 39 -10.11 -11.22 3.70
N PRO A 40 -11.13 -11.13 4.57
CA PRO A 40 -12.54 -11.16 4.15
C PRO A 40 -13.01 -9.83 3.54
N ASN A 41 -12.36 -8.71 3.93
CA ASN A 41 -12.82 -7.35 3.63
C ASN A 41 -12.01 -6.70 2.50
N TRP A 42 -10.99 -7.37 1.96
CA TRP A 42 -10.11 -6.80 0.94
C TRP A 42 -9.88 -7.82 -0.16
N ARG A 43 -9.73 -7.35 -1.40
CA ARG A 43 -9.46 -8.16 -2.58
C ARG A 43 -8.22 -7.65 -3.29
N LEU A 44 -7.40 -8.58 -3.75
CA LEU A 44 -6.21 -8.29 -4.54
C LEU A 44 -6.53 -8.44 -6.02
N GLU A 45 -6.33 -7.37 -6.78
CA GLU A 45 -6.58 -7.30 -8.22
C GLU A 45 -5.25 -7.29 -8.97
N LEU A 46 -4.80 -8.47 -9.40
CA LEU A 46 -3.52 -8.69 -10.10
C LEU A 46 -3.65 -8.81 -11.62
N SER A 47 -4.86 -8.88 -12.17
CA SER A 47 -5.08 -9.01 -13.62
C SER A 47 -4.82 -7.72 -14.40
N SER A 48 -4.65 -6.62 -13.69
CA SER A 48 -4.33 -5.30 -14.24
C SER A 48 -2.82 -5.16 -14.47
N THR A 49 -2.42 -4.26 -15.37
CA THR A 49 -1.00 -3.85 -15.54
C THR A 49 -0.40 -3.22 -14.29
N LYS A 50 -1.26 -2.83 -13.33
CA LYS A 50 -0.89 -2.33 -12.01
C LYS A 50 -1.68 -3.10 -10.94
N PRO A 51 -1.02 -3.67 -9.92
CA PRO A 51 -1.72 -4.39 -8.87
C PRO A 51 -2.44 -3.41 -7.94
N PHE A 52 -3.69 -3.73 -7.62
CA PHE A 52 -4.49 -2.94 -6.67
C PHE A 52 -4.99 -3.81 -5.51
N ILE A 53 -5.17 -3.19 -4.36
CA ILE A 53 -5.97 -3.75 -3.26
C ILE A 53 -7.25 -2.95 -3.15
N ARG A 54 -8.40 -3.61 -3.17
CA ARG A 54 -9.73 -2.99 -3.07
C ARG A 54 -10.47 -3.46 -1.83
N SER A 55 -11.15 -2.55 -1.15
CA SER A 55 -12.05 -2.90 -0.06
C SER A 55 -13.34 -3.52 -0.59
N ASN A 56 -13.92 -4.43 0.19
CA ASN A 56 -15.15 -5.16 -0.07
C ASN A 56 -16.02 -5.23 1.21
N ASP A 57 -15.82 -4.28 2.12
CA ASP A 57 -16.49 -4.14 3.42
C ASP A 57 -17.69 -3.19 3.40
N GLY A 58 -17.94 -2.52 2.27
CA GLY A 58 -19.05 -1.60 2.09
C GLY A 58 -18.65 -0.37 1.28
N SER A 59 -19.53 0.63 1.25
CA SER A 59 -19.22 1.94 0.66
C SER A 59 -18.72 2.90 1.74
N PRO A 60 -17.72 3.75 1.47
CA PRO A 60 -17.06 3.95 0.17
C PRO A 60 -16.00 2.88 -0.16
N GLU A 61 -15.94 2.45 -1.43
CA GLU A 61 -14.87 1.56 -1.91
C GLU A 61 -13.52 2.29 -1.80
N ILE A 62 -12.54 1.64 -1.17
CA ILE A 62 -11.15 2.08 -1.07
C ILE A 62 -10.31 1.24 -2.02
N GLN A 63 -9.54 1.89 -2.88
CA GLN A 63 -8.56 1.25 -3.76
C GLN A 63 -7.17 1.79 -3.47
N ILE A 64 -6.20 0.90 -3.28
CA ILE A 64 -4.79 1.22 -3.03
C ILE A 64 -3.97 0.84 -4.27
N ASP A 65 -3.23 1.79 -4.84
CA ASP A 65 -2.26 1.53 -5.92
C ASP A 65 -0.89 1.18 -5.31
N ILE A 66 -0.62 -0.13 -5.22
CA ILE A 66 0.48 -0.69 -4.44
C ILE A 66 1.83 -0.21 -4.99
N PHE A 67 2.05 -0.35 -6.29
CA PHE A 67 3.33 -0.02 -6.91
C PHE A 67 3.54 1.49 -7.00
N SER A 68 2.47 2.29 -7.13
CA SER A 68 2.61 3.74 -7.03
C SER A 68 3.02 4.18 -5.62
N CYS A 69 2.47 3.59 -4.55
CA CYS A 69 2.90 3.85 -3.18
C CYS A 69 4.40 3.58 -2.99
N ILE A 70 4.85 2.37 -3.35
CA ILE A 70 6.25 1.95 -3.19
C ILE A 70 7.19 2.82 -4.03
N SER A 71 6.85 3.05 -5.30
CA SER A 71 7.68 3.86 -6.20
C SER A 71 7.78 5.31 -5.73
N ASN A 72 6.69 5.88 -5.20
CA ASN A 72 6.69 7.24 -4.67
C ASN A 72 7.54 7.35 -3.41
N LYS A 73 7.49 6.38 -2.49
CA LYS A 73 8.35 6.33 -1.31
C LYS A 73 9.83 6.23 -1.72
N LEU A 74 10.19 5.22 -2.50
CA LEU A 74 11.58 4.93 -2.86
C LEU A 74 12.23 6.00 -3.77
N LEU A 75 11.48 6.57 -4.73
CA LEU A 75 12.05 7.46 -5.75
C LEU A 75 11.87 8.94 -5.45
N LYS A 76 10.89 9.31 -4.62
CA LYS A 76 10.49 10.70 -4.40
C LYS A 76 10.47 11.09 -2.92
N ASN A 77 10.78 10.17 -2.01
CA ASN A 77 10.60 10.33 -0.58
C ASN A 77 9.19 10.87 -0.25
N ASN A 78 8.19 10.37 -0.99
CA ASN A 78 6.81 10.77 -0.83
C ASN A 78 6.09 9.72 0.01
N ASP A 79 5.77 10.12 1.22
CA ASP A 79 5.14 9.30 2.25
C ASP A 79 3.63 9.12 2.05
N HIS A 80 3.03 9.81 1.09
CA HIS A 80 1.61 9.69 0.86
C HIS A 80 1.23 8.39 0.14
N LEU A 81 0.23 7.69 0.70
CA LEU A 81 -0.39 6.57 0.01
C LEU A 81 -1.22 7.04 -1.19
N SER A 82 -1.09 6.34 -2.31
CA SER A 82 -1.87 6.54 -3.53
C SER A 82 -3.17 5.76 -3.44
N ILE A 83 -4.22 6.43 -2.95
CA ILE A 83 -5.52 5.83 -2.67
C ILE A 83 -6.62 6.50 -3.51
N THR A 84 -7.60 5.70 -3.93
CA THR A 84 -8.86 6.19 -4.51
C THR A 84 -10.01 5.78 -3.59
N MET A 85 -10.87 6.72 -3.22
CA MET A 85 -12.11 6.48 -2.47
C MET A 85 -13.30 6.99 -3.28
N SER A 86 -14.30 6.14 -3.55
CA SER A 86 -15.47 6.52 -4.37
C SER A 86 -15.10 7.25 -5.68
N MET A 87 -14.11 6.70 -6.40
CA MET A 87 -13.55 7.26 -7.64
C MET A 87 -12.83 8.62 -7.51
N LYS A 88 -12.55 9.10 -6.29
CA LYS A 88 -11.73 10.30 -6.04
C LYS A 88 -10.38 9.92 -5.48
N ASN A 89 -9.31 10.51 -6.01
CA ASN A 89 -7.99 10.34 -5.42
C ASN A 89 -7.94 11.03 -4.07
N VAL A 90 -7.51 10.28 -3.05
CA VAL A 90 -7.33 10.75 -1.68
C VAL A 90 -5.88 10.51 -1.31
N CYS A 91 -5.28 11.52 -0.67
CA CYS A 91 -3.92 11.46 -0.17
C CYS A 91 -3.98 11.13 1.32
N VAL A 92 -3.45 9.98 1.73
CA VAL A 92 -3.28 9.66 3.15
C VAL A 92 -1.84 9.94 3.51
N LEU A 93 -1.62 11.02 4.27
CA LEU A 93 -0.32 11.32 4.86
C LEU A 93 -0.09 10.32 6.00
N THR A 94 0.99 9.56 5.91
CA THR A 94 1.48 8.73 7.00
C THR A 94 2.42 9.57 7.85
N ASP A 95 2.22 9.57 9.16
CA ASP A 95 3.11 10.28 10.10
C ASP A 95 4.43 9.50 10.27
N PHE A 96 5.28 9.57 9.25
CA PHE A 96 6.63 9.01 9.26
C PHE A 96 7.69 10.00 9.77
N ASP A 97 7.29 11.13 10.36
CA ASP A 97 8.22 12.09 10.99
C ASP A 97 9.11 11.43 12.08
N SER A 98 8.82 10.18 12.45
CA SER A 98 9.60 9.37 13.37
C SER A 98 10.61 8.39 12.72
N ASN A 99 10.49 8.00 11.44
CA ASN A 99 11.42 7.07 10.79
C ASN A 99 11.26 6.95 9.25
N GLU A 100 12.21 7.46 8.48
CA GLU A 100 12.24 7.36 7.01
C GLU A 100 12.44 5.93 6.46
N ASP A 101 12.88 5.00 7.31
CA ASP A 101 13.19 3.62 6.93
C ASP A 101 11.96 2.70 6.99
N ILE A 102 10.80 3.23 7.40
CA ILE A 102 9.55 2.46 7.37
C ILE A 102 9.08 2.34 5.92
N PRO A 103 8.89 1.11 5.40
CA PRO A 103 8.41 0.89 4.04
C PRO A 103 6.93 1.32 3.89
N ALA A 104 6.56 1.78 2.70
CA ALA A 104 5.18 2.13 2.37
C ALA A 104 4.21 0.96 2.57
N SER A 105 4.70 -0.28 2.40
CA SER A 105 3.95 -1.50 2.70
C SER A 105 3.37 -1.54 4.10
N ASP A 106 4.07 -1.02 5.12
CA ASP A 106 3.59 -1.08 6.51
C ASP A 106 2.35 -0.21 6.73
N ALA A 107 2.33 0.97 6.09
CA ALA A 107 1.16 1.83 6.11
C ALA A 107 -0.03 1.20 5.36
N MET A 108 0.23 0.52 4.23
CA MET A 108 -0.80 -0.24 3.51
C MET A 108 -1.35 -1.40 4.36
N ILE A 109 -0.48 -2.14 5.05
CA ILE A 109 -0.87 -3.22 5.97
C ILE A 109 -1.74 -2.66 7.10
N SER A 110 -1.31 -1.56 7.71
CA SER A 110 -2.05 -0.92 8.80
C SER A 110 -3.47 -0.53 8.38
N LEU A 111 -3.62 0.05 7.18
CA LEU A 111 -4.92 0.39 6.61
C LEU A 111 -5.81 -0.85 6.40
N ILE A 112 -5.24 -1.93 5.87
CA ILE A 112 -5.96 -3.18 5.64
C ILE A 112 -6.42 -3.80 6.95
N LEU A 113 -5.55 -3.83 7.97
CA LEU A 113 -5.88 -4.35 9.29
C LEU A 113 -6.96 -3.51 9.98
N LEU A 114 -6.96 -2.19 9.78
CA LEU A 114 -8.01 -1.29 10.28
C LEU A 114 -9.36 -1.59 9.62
N GLY A 115 -9.39 -1.77 8.29
CA GLY A 115 -10.61 -2.18 7.58
C GLY A 115 -11.09 -3.58 7.96
N ASN A 116 -10.16 -4.53 8.21
CA ASN A 116 -10.49 -5.85 8.75
C ASN A 116 -11.10 -5.78 10.16
N SER A 117 -10.72 -4.76 10.92
CA SER A 117 -11.26 -4.50 12.27
C SER A 117 -12.60 -3.73 12.24
N GLY A 118 -13.14 -3.43 11.05
CA GLY A 118 -14.41 -2.74 10.87
C GLY A 118 -14.38 -1.26 11.22
N TRP A 119 -13.25 -0.57 11.01
CA TRP A 119 -13.10 0.87 11.23
C TRP A 119 -13.53 1.32 12.64
N PRO A 120 -12.89 0.80 13.71
CA PRO A 120 -13.28 1.10 15.07
C PRO A 120 -13.26 2.61 15.34
N HIS A 121 -14.40 3.16 15.73
CA HIS A 121 -14.64 4.61 15.82
C HIS A 121 -13.64 5.35 16.71
N LYS A 122 -13.17 4.73 17.80
CA LYS A 122 -12.16 5.32 18.71
C LYS A 122 -10.75 5.42 18.11
N HIS A 123 -10.47 4.69 17.03
CA HIS A 123 -9.17 4.57 16.41
C HIS A 123 -9.18 5.01 14.93
N THR A 124 -10.33 5.48 14.44
CA THR A 124 -10.49 6.01 13.10
C THR A 124 -10.79 7.50 13.25
N PRO A 125 -9.97 8.40 12.67
CA PRO A 125 -10.21 9.84 12.76
C PRO A 125 -11.64 10.20 12.30
N GLU A 126 -12.29 11.10 13.03
CA GLU A 126 -13.53 11.72 12.55
C GLU A 126 -13.20 12.63 11.36
N THR A 127 -13.98 12.50 10.28
CA THR A 127 -13.88 13.34 9.08
C THR A 127 -14.46 14.72 9.29
#